data_AF-A0A961XLP7-F1
#
_entry.id   AF-A0A961XLP7-F1
#
_cell.length_a   1.000
_cell.length_b   1.000
_cell.length_c   1.000
_cell.angle_alpha   90.00
_cell.angle_beta   90.00
_cell.angle_gamma   90.00
#
_symmetry.space_group_name_H-M   'P 1'
#
loop_
_entity.id
_entity.type
_entity.pdbx_description
1 polymer ?
#
loop_
_entity_poly.entity_id
_entity_poly.type
_entity_poly.pdbx_seq_one_letter_code
_entity_poly.pdbx_strand_id
1 'polypeptide(L)'
;MTKAGSRREKANDGSTGLTSDADIRAIVSGHHADPFSVLGVQEHDGRLIARAFIAGAEHLEALTLKGKSCGKLFRRDDAGFFEGVLNIRKRQPLRYRCSNAGGEWMVADTYSFAPVLGPMDDYYIGEGRHLRLFDKLGAHPIHH
;
A
#
# COMPACT_ATOMS: atom_id res chain seq x y z
N MET A 1 -22.29 -46.59 3.44
CA MET A 1 -22.98 -45.34 3.80
C MET A 1 -22.29 -44.82 5.05
N THR A 2 -21.59 -43.70 5.15
CA THR A 2 -21.53 -42.48 4.34
C THR A 2 -20.21 -41.76 4.68
N LYS A 3 -19.66 -41.08 3.67
CA LYS A 3 -18.47 -40.22 3.65
C LYS A 3 -18.30 -39.31 4.89
N ALA A 4 -17.04 -39.00 5.21
CA ALA A 4 -16.56 -37.61 5.19
C ALA A 4 -15.03 -37.59 5.37
N GLY A 5 -14.32 -37.38 4.27
CA GLY A 5 -12.89 -37.14 4.29
C GLY A 5 -12.57 -35.89 5.10
N SER A 6 -11.67 -36.04 6.06
CA SER A 6 -10.94 -34.94 6.68
C SER A 6 -10.06 -34.29 5.61
N ARG A 7 -10.66 -33.39 4.84
CA ARG A 7 -9.96 -32.50 3.93
C ARG A 7 -9.29 -31.46 4.80
N ARG A 8 -8.01 -31.68 5.12
CA ARG A 8 -7.11 -30.65 5.64
C ARG A 8 -7.26 -29.42 4.75
N GLU A 9 -7.93 -28.41 5.29
CA GLU A 9 -8.05 -27.10 4.70
C GLU A 9 -6.63 -26.53 4.69
N LYS A 10 -6.00 -26.58 3.51
CA LYS A 10 -4.65 -26.07 3.32
C LYS A 10 -4.70 -24.58 3.64
N ALA A 11 -4.12 -24.19 4.77
CA ALA A 11 -3.68 -22.84 5.03
C ALA A 11 -2.94 -22.37 3.77
N ASN A 12 -3.49 -21.35 3.12
CA ASN A 12 -2.89 -20.77 1.94
C ASN A 12 -1.65 -20.01 2.41
N ASP A 13 -0.51 -20.70 2.42
CA ASP A 13 0.83 -20.19 2.65
C ASP A 13 1.22 -19.23 1.51
N GLY A 14 0.65 -18.03 1.55
CA GLY A 14 0.82 -16.99 0.53
C GLY A 14 1.50 -15.72 1.05
N SER A 15 2.08 -15.74 2.24
CA SER A 15 2.68 -14.57 2.89
C SER A 15 4.08 -14.83 3.45
N THR A 16 4.90 -15.62 2.74
CA THR A 16 6.35 -15.55 2.94
C THR A 16 6.76 -14.09 2.66
N GLY A 17 7.26 -13.38 3.69
CA GLY A 17 7.39 -11.92 3.66
C GLY A 17 8.21 -11.41 2.49
N LEU A 18 7.57 -10.61 1.63
CA LEU A 18 8.23 -9.97 0.50
C LEU A 18 8.88 -8.65 0.93
N THR A 19 8.47 -8.10 2.07
CA THR A 19 9.08 -6.92 2.69
C THR A 19 9.91 -7.34 3.90
N SER A 20 11.11 -6.79 4.05
CA SER A 20 11.97 -7.10 5.18
C SER A 20 11.41 -6.51 6.49
N ASP A 21 11.60 -7.20 7.61
CA ASP A 21 11.16 -6.69 8.92
C ASP A 21 11.86 -5.36 9.28
N ALA A 22 13.05 -5.09 8.73
CA ALA A 22 13.74 -3.83 8.90
C ALA A 22 12.99 -2.67 8.23
N ASP A 23 12.52 -2.87 6.99
CA ASP A 23 11.75 -1.88 6.25
C ASP A 23 10.38 -1.65 6.89
N ILE A 24 9.72 -2.72 7.36
CA ILE A 24 8.46 -2.62 8.10
C ILE A 24 8.66 -1.75 9.35
N ARG A 25 9.69 -2.02 10.16
CA ARG A 25 10.00 -1.20 11.34
C ARG A 25 10.33 0.25 10.98
N ALA A 26 11.10 0.48 9.92
CA ALA A 26 11.44 1.82 9.46
C ALA A 26 10.19 2.61 9.01
N ILE A 27 9.23 1.95 8.35
CA ILE A 27 7.96 2.56 7.94
C ILE A 27 7.08 2.85 9.17
N VAL A 28 6.92 1.86 10.04
CA VAL A 28 6.09 2.00 11.26
C VAL A 28 6.63 3.11 12.18
N SER A 29 7.95 3.24 12.27
CA SER A 29 8.59 4.30 13.06
C SER A 29 8.75 5.63 12.34
N GLY A 30 8.37 5.74 11.05
CA GLY A 30 8.49 6.96 10.27
C GLY A 30 9.94 7.35 9.88
N HIS A 31 10.89 6.43 9.98
CA HIS A 31 12.31 6.65 9.65
C HIS A 31 12.69 6.14 8.26
N HIS A 32 11.75 5.64 7.47
CA HIS A 32 12.04 5.15 6.12
C HIS A 32 12.29 6.32 5.16
N ALA A 33 13.47 6.38 4.56
CA ALA A 33 13.88 7.49 3.69
C ALA A 33 13.05 7.60 2.40
N ASP A 34 12.55 6.47 1.89
CA ASP A 34 11.70 6.42 0.69
C ASP A 34 10.49 5.48 0.88
N PRO A 35 9.38 5.94 1.49
CA PRO A 35 8.20 5.11 1.67
C PRO A 35 7.56 4.63 0.35
N PHE A 36 7.77 5.35 -0.77
CA PHE A 36 7.20 4.97 -2.08
C PHE A 36 7.90 3.75 -2.70
N SER A 37 9.15 3.49 -2.33
CA SER A 37 9.85 2.26 -2.73
C SER A 37 9.21 0.99 -2.13
N VAL A 38 8.57 1.12 -0.97
CA VAL A 38 7.98 -0.02 -0.27
C VAL A 38 6.46 -0.02 -0.42
N LEU A 39 5.79 1.09 -0.11
CA LEU A 39 4.33 1.20 -0.07
C LEU A 39 3.71 1.36 -1.47
N GLY A 40 2.41 1.06 -1.56
CA GLY A 40 1.64 1.08 -2.79
C GLY A 40 1.66 -0.25 -3.53
N VAL A 41 1.27 -0.20 -4.81
CA VAL A 41 1.25 -1.36 -5.71
C VAL A 41 2.59 -1.52 -6.40
N GLN A 42 3.32 -2.58 -6.03
CA GLN A 42 4.66 -2.90 -6.53
C GLN A 42 4.66 -4.24 -7.27
N GLU A 43 5.60 -4.42 -8.19
CA GLU A 43 5.83 -5.70 -8.86
C GLU A 43 6.98 -6.46 -8.19
N HIS A 44 6.78 -7.73 -7.90
CA HIS A 44 7.81 -8.63 -7.38
C HIS A 44 7.61 -10.02 -7.99
N ASP A 45 8.65 -10.60 -8.56
CA ASP A 45 8.62 -11.92 -9.21
C ASP A 45 7.44 -12.11 -10.19
N GLY A 46 7.13 -11.07 -10.97
CA GLY A 46 6.04 -11.08 -11.96
C GLY A 46 4.63 -11.06 -11.34
N ARG A 47 4.51 -10.76 -10.05
CA ARG A 47 3.24 -10.58 -9.34
C ARG A 47 3.12 -9.15 -8.82
N LEU A 48 1.90 -8.62 -8.85
CA LEU A 48 1.62 -7.33 -8.23
C LEU A 48 1.26 -7.55 -6.76
N ILE A 49 1.89 -6.79 -5.88
CA ILE A 49 1.68 -6.82 -4.44
C ILE A 49 1.26 -5.43 -4.01
N ALA A 50 0.20 -5.35 -3.20
CA ALA A 50 -0.11 -4.12 -2.48
C ALA A 50 0.53 -4.16 -1.10
N ARG A 51 1.17 -3.06 -0.73
CA ARG A 51 1.62 -2.78 0.64
C ARG A 51 0.99 -1.48 1.11
N ALA A 52 0.32 -1.50 2.24
CA ALA A 52 -0.39 -0.36 2.77
C ALA A 52 -0.16 -0.23 4.28
N PHE A 53 0.03 1.01 4.73
CA PHE A 53 0.10 1.34 6.15
C PHE A 53 -1.18 2.08 6.55
N ILE A 54 -2.07 1.39 7.26
CA ILE A 54 -3.38 1.90 7.69
C ILE A 54 -3.54 1.58 9.18
N ALA A 55 -3.21 2.58 10.01
CA ALA A 55 -3.31 2.46 11.45
C ALA A 55 -4.76 2.20 11.89
N GLY A 56 -4.95 1.27 12.82
CA GLY A 56 -6.25 0.93 13.41
C GLY A 56 -7.14 0.01 12.57
N ALA A 57 -6.71 -0.42 11.38
CA ALA A 57 -7.38 -1.48 10.63
C ALA A 57 -6.94 -2.87 11.16
N GLU A 58 -7.86 -3.84 11.17
CA GLU A 58 -7.59 -5.25 11.50
C GLU A 58 -7.66 -6.13 10.25
N HIS A 59 -8.56 -5.79 9.33
CA HIS A 59 -8.70 -6.45 8.05
C HIS A 59 -8.62 -5.45 6.91
N LEU A 60 -8.02 -5.88 5.81
CA LEU A 60 -7.84 -5.06 4.63
C LEU A 60 -8.07 -5.86 3.35
N GLU A 61 -8.84 -5.28 2.44
CA GLU A 61 -9.06 -5.83 1.11
C GLU A 61 -8.83 -4.76 0.05
N ALA A 62 -8.00 -5.09 -0.95
CA ALA A 62 -7.80 -4.26 -2.11
C ALA A 62 -8.97 -4.42 -3.09
N LEU A 63 -9.54 -3.31 -3.52
CA LEU A 63 -10.58 -3.20 -4.53
C LEU A 63 -10.09 -2.31 -5.68
N THR A 64 -10.51 -2.61 -6.90
CA THR A 64 -10.37 -1.68 -8.03
C THR A 64 -11.23 -0.43 -7.80
N LEU A 65 -10.98 0.65 -8.52
CA LEU A 65 -11.87 1.84 -8.51
C LEU A 65 -13.33 1.51 -8.87
N LYS A 66 -13.56 0.42 -9.63
CA LYS A 66 -14.89 -0.10 -9.98
C LYS A 66 -15.51 -1.00 -8.90
N GLY A 67 -14.86 -1.16 -7.74
CA GLY A 67 -15.34 -1.97 -6.61
C GLY A 67 -15.05 -3.47 -6.71
N LYS A 68 -14.39 -3.94 -7.77
CA LYS A 68 -14.02 -5.36 -7.89
C LYS A 68 -12.88 -5.72 -6.94
N SER A 69 -13.02 -6.82 -6.18
CA SER A 69 -11.95 -7.32 -5.32
C SER A 69 -10.71 -7.74 -6.10
N CYS A 70 -9.56 -7.26 -5.64
CA CYS A 70 -8.22 -7.55 -6.14
C CYS A 70 -7.47 -8.51 -5.22
N GLY A 71 -7.90 -8.70 -3.97
CA GLY A 71 -7.26 -9.59 -3.02
C GLY A 71 -7.30 -9.06 -1.59
N LYS A 72 -7.20 -9.97 -0.62
CA LYS A 72 -7.06 -9.62 0.79
C LYS A 72 -5.59 -9.35 1.09
N LEU A 73 -5.33 -8.33 1.91
CA LEU A 73 -3.99 -8.10 2.45
C LEU A 73 -3.94 -8.63 3.87
N PHE A 74 -2.78 -9.18 4.23
CA PHE A 74 -2.52 -9.74 5.54
C PHE A 74 -1.74 -8.76 6.37
N ARG A 75 -2.15 -8.61 7.63
CA ARG A 75 -1.46 -7.78 8.61
C ARG A 75 -0.10 -8.40 8.92
N ARG A 76 0.96 -7.63 8.73
CA ARG A 76 2.35 -8.02 9.03
C ARG A 76 2.85 -7.39 10.31
N ASP A 77 2.29 -6.25 10.70
CA ASP A 77 2.65 -5.54 11.91
C ASP A 77 1.40 -4.99 12.61
N ASP A 78 1.41 -5.01 13.94
CA ASP A 78 0.29 -4.56 14.74
C ASP A 78 0.03 -3.05 14.63
N ALA A 79 1.03 -2.26 14.23
CA ALA A 79 0.86 -0.84 13.95
C ALA A 79 -0.03 -0.55 12.72
N GLY A 80 -0.39 -1.58 11.94
CA GLY A 80 -1.28 -1.45 10.78
C GLY A 80 -0.56 -1.56 9.45
N PHE A 81 0.55 -2.31 9.38
CA PHE A 81 1.17 -2.65 8.10
C PHE A 81 0.51 -3.88 7.48
N PHE A 82 0.09 -3.76 6.23
CA PHE A 82 -0.58 -4.81 5.47
C PHE A 82 0.15 -5.10 4.16
N GLU A 83 0.22 -6.37 3.78
CA GLU A 83 0.82 -6.82 2.54
C GLU A 83 0.00 -7.95 1.91
N GLY A 84 -0.19 -7.94 0.60
CA GLY A 84 -0.87 -9.03 -0.09
C GLY A 84 -0.69 -9.01 -1.59
N VAL A 85 -0.64 -10.21 -2.19
CA VAL A 85 -0.61 -10.39 -3.64
C VAL A 85 -1.97 -10.01 -4.23
N LEU A 86 -1.93 -9.19 -5.29
CA LEU A 86 -3.09 -8.74 -6.03
C LEU A 86 -3.35 -9.63 -7.24
N ASN A 87 -4.61 -9.98 -7.44
CA ASN A 87 -5.12 -10.65 -8.62
C ASN A 87 -5.52 -9.65 -9.72
N ILE A 88 -4.54 -8.85 -10.16
CA ILE A 88 -4.69 -7.87 -11.25
C ILE A 88 -3.55 -8.06 -12.27
N ARG A 89 -3.79 -7.67 -13.53
CA ARG A 89 -2.82 -7.86 -14.63
C ARG A 89 -1.89 -6.67 -14.87
N LYS A 90 -2.28 -5.49 -14.39
CA LYS A 90 -1.54 -4.23 -14.60
C LYS A 90 -1.66 -3.39 -13.34
N ARG A 91 -0.62 -2.61 -13.04
CA ARG A 91 -0.63 -1.60 -11.98
C ARG A 91 -1.74 -0.57 -12.29
N GLN A 92 -2.56 -0.28 -11.30
CA GLN A 92 -3.66 0.67 -11.39
C GLN A 92 -4.01 1.20 -9.99
N PRO A 93 -4.67 2.36 -9.87
CA PRO A 93 -5.12 2.86 -8.59
C PRO A 93 -6.13 1.92 -7.93
N LEU A 94 -6.00 1.74 -6.61
CA LEU A 94 -6.85 0.88 -5.80
C LEU A 94 -7.55 1.66 -4.69
N ARG A 95 -8.60 1.05 -4.15
CA ARG A 95 -9.23 1.42 -2.88
C ARG A 95 -9.09 0.28 -1.91
N TYR A 96 -8.76 0.58 -0.67
CA TYR A 96 -8.71 -0.38 0.42
C TYR A 96 -10.01 -0.32 1.21
N ARG A 97 -10.67 -1.46 1.32
CA ARG A 97 -11.74 -1.68 2.29
C ARG A 97 -11.10 -2.12 3.60
N CYS A 98 -11.24 -1.29 4.62
CA CYS A 98 -10.66 -1.48 5.94
C CYS A 98 -11.78 -1.84 6.91
N SER A 99 -11.51 -2.75 7.84
CA SER A 99 -12.42 -2.98 8.96
C SER A 99 -11.69 -3.27 10.26
N ASN A 100 -12.35 -2.92 11.36
CA ASN A 100 -11.96 -3.23 12.73
C ASN A 100 -13.22 -3.46 13.59
N ALA A 101 -13.04 -3.72 14.89
CA ALA A 101 -14.14 -3.88 15.85
C ALA A 101 -15.14 -2.70 15.89
N GLY A 102 -14.73 -1.49 15.47
CA GLY A 102 -15.55 -0.27 15.47
C GLY A 102 -16.32 -0.02 14.17
N GLY A 103 -16.03 -0.74 13.08
CA GLY A 103 -16.75 -0.62 11.81
C GLY A 103 -15.90 -0.83 10.57
N GLU A 104 -16.48 -0.53 9.41
CA GLU A 104 -15.81 -0.60 8.11
C GLU A 104 -15.72 0.79 7.46
N TRP A 105 -14.62 1.06 6.78
CA TRP A 105 -14.42 2.29 6.00
C TRP A 105 -13.59 2.03 4.75
N MET A 106 -13.67 2.97 3.81
CA MET A 106 -12.98 2.91 2.54
C MET A 106 -11.88 3.97 2.49
N VAL A 107 -10.68 3.58 2.07
CA VAL A 107 -9.53 4.47 1.89
C VAL A 107 -9.01 4.33 0.47
N ALA A 108 -8.67 5.44 -0.20
CA ALA A 108 -7.98 5.36 -1.48
C ALA A 108 -6.48 5.08 -1.25
N ASP A 109 -5.84 4.33 -2.15
CA ASP A 109 -4.41 4.08 -2.03
C ASP A 109 -3.59 5.38 -2.18
N THR A 110 -3.06 5.89 -1.07
CA THR A 110 -2.27 7.13 -1.02
C THR A 110 -0.94 7.02 -1.77
N TYR A 111 -0.43 5.81 -1.96
CA TYR A 111 0.84 5.55 -2.65
C TYR A 111 0.66 5.06 -4.10
N SER A 112 -0.57 5.08 -4.62
CA SER A 112 -0.84 4.84 -6.04
C SER A 112 -0.45 6.04 -6.92
N PHE A 113 -0.24 7.23 -6.33
CA PHE A 113 0.17 8.44 -7.03
C PHE A 113 1.71 8.56 -7.03
N ALA A 114 2.29 8.80 -8.20
CA ALA A 114 3.73 9.04 -8.32
C ALA A 114 4.14 10.33 -7.59
N PRO A 115 5.43 10.50 -7.22
CA PRO A 115 5.92 11.73 -6.63
C PRO A 115 5.49 12.94 -7.46
N VAL A 116 4.86 13.90 -6.79
CA VAL A 116 4.31 15.12 -7.42
C VAL A 116 5.43 16.06 -7.86
N LEU A 117 6.61 15.94 -7.25
CA LEU A 117 7.81 16.70 -7.61
C LEU A 117 8.49 16.02 -8.80
N GLY A 118 8.57 16.73 -9.91
CA GLY A 118 9.32 16.30 -11.08
C GLY A 118 10.81 16.65 -10.96
N PRO A 119 11.70 16.01 -11.75
CA PRO A 119 13.16 16.20 -11.67
C PRO A 119 13.66 17.64 -11.90
N MET A 120 12.80 18.52 -12.42
CA MET A 120 13.11 19.94 -12.61
C MET A 120 12.91 20.77 -11.32
N ASP A 121 12.07 20.33 -10.38
CA ASP A 121 11.85 21.01 -9.10
C ASP A 121 13.06 20.78 -8.13
N ASP A 122 13.65 19.58 -8.16
CA ASP A 122 14.85 19.23 -7.36
C ASP A 122 16.07 20.10 -7.72
N TYR A 123 16.24 20.42 -9.01
CA TYR A 123 17.36 21.23 -9.51
C TYR A 123 17.29 22.69 -9.02
N TYR A 124 16.09 23.30 -9.03
CA TYR A 124 15.93 24.70 -8.66
C TYR A 124 15.94 24.95 -7.15
N ILE A 125 15.65 23.92 -6.33
CA ILE A 125 15.78 23.99 -4.86
C ILE A 125 17.26 24.08 -4.47
N GLY A 126 18.15 23.36 -5.16
CA GLY A 126 19.60 23.35 -4.86
C GLY A 126 20.34 24.65 -5.18
N GLU A 127 19.83 25.46 -6.11
CA GLU A 127 20.49 26.70 -6.58
C GLU A 127 20.05 27.97 -5.84
N GLY A 128 19.04 27.88 -4.95
CA GLY A 128 18.53 29.02 -4.17
C GLY A 128 17.82 30.11 -4.98
N ARG A 129 17.51 29.85 -6.27
CA ARG A 129 16.98 30.85 -7.22
C ARG A 129 15.49 30.69 -7.52
N HIS A 130 14.79 29.84 -6.77
CA HIS A 130 13.38 29.55 -7.00
C HIS A 130 12.49 30.53 -6.22
N LEU A 131 12.19 31.67 -6.83
CA LEU A 131 11.39 32.78 -6.27
C LEU A 131 9.90 32.43 -6.00
N ARG A 132 9.49 31.17 -6.21
CA ARG A 132 8.13 30.64 -5.99
C ARG A 132 8.13 29.28 -5.29
N LEU A 133 9.07 29.06 -4.37
CA LEU A 133 9.15 27.83 -3.56
C LEU A 133 7.82 27.50 -2.85
N PHE A 134 7.02 28.53 -2.53
CA PHE A 134 5.71 28.39 -1.88
C PHE A 134 4.63 27.73 -2.76
N ASP A 135 4.75 27.73 -4.09
CA ASP A 135 3.80 27.04 -4.98
C ASP A 135 4.01 25.51 -4.99
N LYS A 136 5.12 25.05 -4.40
CA LYS A 136 5.55 23.64 -4.42
C LYS A 136 5.69 23.05 -3.02
N LEU A 137 6.15 23.84 -2.06
CA LEU A 137 6.26 23.45 -0.65
C LEU A 137 5.01 23.89 0.12
N GLY A 138 4.37 22.94 0.79
CA GLY A 138 3.12 23.17 1.54
C GLY A 138 2.02 22.19 1.14
N ALA A 139 0.81 22.38 1.66
CA ALA A 139 -0.35 21.55 1.32
C ALA A 139 -1.07 22.11 0.09
N HIS A 140 -0.92 21.44 -1.06
CA HIS A 140 -1.57 21.83 -2.31
C HIS A 140 -2.65 20.81 -2.69
N PRO A 141 -3.90 21.23 -2.92
CA PRO A 141 -4.94 20.33 -3.44
C PRO A 141 -4.59 19.94 -4.88
N ILE A 142 -4.40 18.65 -5.11
CA ILE A 142 -4.11 18.09 -6.44
C ILE A 142 -5.34 17.33 -6.92
N HIS A 143 -5.84 17.71 -8.09
CA HIS A 143 -6.83 16.93 -8.81
C HIS A 143 -6.12 15.93 -9.71
N HIS A 144 -6.30 14.64 -9.43
CA HIS A 144 -5.90 13.53 -10.29
C HIS A 144 -7.08 13.00 -11.10
#